data_AF-A0A1C6U7S4-F1
#
_entry.id   AF-A0A1C6U7S4-F1
#
_cell.length_a   1.000
_cell.length_b   1.000
_cell.length_c   1.000
_cell.angle_alpha   90.00
_cell.angle_beta   90.00
_cell.angle_gamma   90.00
#
_symmetry.space_group_name_H-M   'P 1'
#
loop_
_entity.id
_entity.type
_entity.pdbx_description
1 polymer ?
#
loop_
_entity_poly.entity_id
_entity_poly.type
_entity_poly.pdbx_seq_one_letter_code
_entity_poly.pdbx_strand_id
1 'polypeptide(L)'
;MNPTGVTGPADGRSGLTGGMESGRLREAYEEVFAEIDAGGFGPPAEGDLTAEQIVAHLAANDELMNEAMEAVLAGSHFAYYDLASIHRPQLDELVAECGGMAGLAGLLRTTSSKLCTLAERLGPAAQTPVETHLREGFSLVVDEVLPWERTLDLHLRVHLPAHLEQLRALRTPP
;
A
#
# COMPACT_ATOMS: atom_id res chain seq x y z
N MET A 1 -11.98 4.72 -58.84
CA MET A 1 -12.79 4.53 -57.63
C MET A 1 -11.84 4.14 -56.51
N ASN A 2 -11.54 5.08 -55.60
CA ASN A 2 -10.79 4.87 -54.36
C ASN A 2 -11.72 5.30 -53.21
N PRO A 3 -11.82 4.55 -52.10
CA PRO A 3 -12.62 4.99 -50.96
C PRO A 3 -11.80 5.90 -50.05
N THR A 4 -12.45 6.96 -49.60
CA THR A 4 -11.97 7.98 -48.67
C THR A 4 -11.87 7.38 -47.27
N GLY A 5 -10.67 7.24 -46.73
CA GLY A 5 -10.42 7.00 -45.31
C GLY A 5 -9.96 8.29 -44.64
N VAL A 6 -10.80 8.89 -43.81
CA VAL A 6 -10.40 9.93 -42.85
C VAL A 6 -10.78 9.41 -41.47
N THR A 7 -9.77 8.94 -40.74
CA THR A 7 -9.78 8.76 -39.29
C THR A 7 -9.38 10.08 -38.64
N GLY A 8 -10.33 10.71 -37.92
CA GLY A 8 -10.05 11.79 -36.97
C GLY A 8 -9.58 11.21 -35.63
N PRO A 9 -8.86 12.00 -34.81
CA PRO A 9 -7.97 11.49 -33.78
C PRO A 9 -8.73 10.99 -32.54
N ALA A 10 -8.20 9.93 -31.95
CA ALA A 10 -8.54 9.50 -30.60
C ALA A 10 -8.04 10.55 -29.60
N ASP A 11 -8.96 11.03 -28.76
CA ASP A 11 -8.70 11.98 -27.69
C ASP A 11 -7.66 11.41 -26.71
N GLY A 12 -6.54 12.11 -26.61
CA GLY A 12 -5.53 11.91 -25.59
C GLY A 12 -5.99 12.50 -24.27
N ARG A 13 -6.57 11.67 -23.40
CA ARG A 13 -6.78 11.98 -21.98
C ARG A 13 -6.57 10.72 -21.13
N SER A 14 -5.30 10.35 -20.93
CA SER A 14 -4.90 9.38 -19.90
C SER A 14 -3.52 9.74 -19.35
N GLY A 15 -3.43 10.92 -18.72
CA GLY A 15 -2.21 11.40 -18.07
C GLY A 15 -2.45 12.18 -16.78
N LEU A 16 -3.71 12.31 -16.33
CA LEU A 16 -4.09 13.09 -15.14
C LEU A 16 -4.31 12.23 -13.89
N THR A 17 -4.45 10.91 -14.03
CA THR A 17 -4.81 10.03 -12.91
C THR A 17 -3.62 9.71 -12.00
N GLY A 18 -2.45 9.36 -12.55
CA GLY A 18 -1.28 8.95 -11.74
C GLY A 18 -0.74 10.01 -10.77
N GLY A 19 -0.79 11.30 -11.15
CA GLY A 19 -0.40 12.41 -10.27
C GLY A 19 -1.40 12.67 -9.14
N MET A 20 -2.70 12.48 -9.38
CA MET A 20 -3.71 12.62 -8.33
C MET A 20 -3.72 11.43 -7.37
N GLU A 21 -3.49 10.20 -7.87
CA GLU A 21 -3.40 9.01 -7.01
C GLU A 21 -2.20 9.06 -6.07
N SER A 22 -1.03 9.49 -6.55
CA SER A 22 0.17 9.64 -5.71
C SER A 22 0.03 10.76 -4.67
N GLY A 23 -0.68 11.84 -4.97
CA GLY A 23 -1.03 12.88 -3.99
C GLY A 23 -1.89 12.32 -2.84
N ARG A 24 -2.96 11.60 -3.17
CA ARG A 24 -3.84 10.97 -2.16
C ARG A 24 -3.12 9.89 -1.34
N LEU A 25 -2.21 9.14 -1.97
CA LEU A 25 -1.37 8.17 -1.27
C LEU A 25 -0.46 8.83 -0.24
N ARG A 26 0.18 9.95 -0.58
CA ARG A 26 1.00 10.71 0.38
C ARG A 26 0.18 11.23 1.55
N GLU A 27 -0.97 11.83 1.29
CA GLU A 27 -1.87 12.32 2.34
C GLU A 27 -2.26 11.20 3.32
N ALA A 28 -2.60 10.01 2.81
CA ALA A 28 -2.92 8.87 3.68
C ALA A 28 -1.74 8.43 4.56
N TYR A 29 -0.52 8.41 4.02
CA TYR A 29 0.68 8.12 4.83
C TYR A 29 0.98 9.23 5.84
N GLU A 30 0.74 10.50 5.51
CA GLU A 30 0.91 11.60 6.45
C GLU A 30 -0.01 11.45 7.67
N GLU A 31 -1.25 10.98 7.49
CA GLU A 31 -2.14 10.65 8.62
C GLU A 31 -1.59 9.51 9.48
N VAL A 32 -1.06 8.46 8.87
CA VAL A 32 -0.41 7.34 9.58
C VAL A 32 0.81 7.82 10.36
N PHE A 33 1.66 8.64 9.75
CA PHE A 33 2.85 9.18 10.41
C PHE A 33 2.48 10.13 11.55
N ALA A 34 1.45 10.95 11.39
CA ALA A 34 0.97 11.81 12.47
C ALA A 34 0.50 11.00 13.68
N GLU A 35 -0.15 9.86 13.46
CA GLU A 35 -0.57 8.96 14.53
C GLU A 35 0.65 8.28 15.21
N ILE A 36 1.60 7.76 14.42
CA ILE A 36 2.85 7.17 14.94
C ILE A 36 3.63 8.19 15.78
N ASP A 37 3.78 9.42 15.27
CA ASP A 37 4.53 10.50 15.93
C ASP A 37 3.81 10.99 17.20
N ALA A 38 2.48 10.91 17.26
CA ALA A 38 1.70 11.23 18.46
C ALA A 38 1.96 10.21 19.59
N GLY A 39 2.17 8.94 19.24
CA GLY A 39 2.48 7.86 20.18
C GLY A 39 1.42 7.69 21.28
N GLY A 40 1.86 7.24 22.46
CA GLY A 40 0.96 6.97 23.59
C GLY A 40 0.15 5.68 23.45
N PHE A 41 0.66 4.73 22.65
CA PHE A 41 0.05 3.42 22.46
C PHE A 41 0.15 2.59 23.74
N GLY A 42 -0.98 2.06 24.17
CA GLY A 42 -1.12 1.08 25.23
C GLY A 42 -1.01 -0.36 24.72
N PRO A 43 -1.17 -1.35 25.61
CA PRO A 43 -1.20 -2.75 25.21
C PRO A 43 -2.42 -3.04 24.32
N PRO A 44 -2.28 -3.91 23.30
CA PRO A 44 -3.43 -4.34 22.50
C PRO A 44 -4.38 -5.22 23.31
N ALA A 45 -5.61 -5.37 22.81
CA ALA A 45 -6.51 -6.40 23.30
C ALA A 45 -5.95 -7.80 22.99
N GLU A 46 -6.44 -8.82 23.70
CA GLU A 46 -6.01 -10.20 23.48
C GLU A 46 -6.31 -10.62 22.03
N GLY A 47 -5.27 -11.04 21.30
CA GLY A 47 -5.42 -11.46 19.90
C GLY A 47 -5.31 -10.34 18.87
N ASP A 48 -5.06 -9.10 19.28
CA ASP A 48 -4.76 -7.97 18.39
C ASP A 48 -3.24 -7.72 18.27
N LEU A 49 -2.84 -6.92 17.28
CA LEU A 49 -1.45 -6.55 17.03
C LEU A 49 -1.02 -5.38 17.92
N THR A 50 0.24 -5.37 18.35
CA THR A 50 0.83 -4.18 18.99
C THR A 50 1.02 -3.05 17.98
N ALA A 51 1.27 -1.83 18.46
CA ALA A 51 1.58 -0.72 17.58
C ALA A 51 2.83 -0.99 16.74
N GLU A 52 3.90 -1.58 17.32
CA GLU A 52 5.08 -1.95 16.52
C GLU A 52 4.73 -3.00 15.45
N GLN A 53 3.92 -4.00 15.77
CA GLN A 53 3.52 -5.02 14.80
C GLN A 53 2.69 -4.44 13.66
N ILE A 54 1.80 -3.47 13.93
CA ILE A 54 1.03 -2.78 12.88
C ILE A 54 1.96 -2.01 11.95
N VAL A 55 2.91 -1.24 12.50
CA VAL A 55 3.87 -0.47 11.69
C VAL A 55 4.81 -1.39 10.91
N ALA A 56 5.24 -2.51 11.50
CA ALA A 56 6.03 -3.54 10.84
C ALA A 56 5.28 -4.17 9.66
N HIS A 57 4.00 -4.49 9.85
CA HIS A 57 3.13 -5.01 8.80
C HIS A 57 2.98 -4.03 7.64
N LEU A 58 2.69 -2.75 7.92
CA LEU A 58 2.61 -1.71 6.90
C LEU A 58 3.92 -1.58 6.12
N ALA A 59 5.06 -1.58 6.81
CA ALA A 59 6.36 -1.45 6.18
C ALA A 59 6.68 -2.64 5.25
N ALA A 60 6.41 -3.87 5.71
CA ALA A 60 6.61 -5.08 4.92
C ALA A 60 5.67 -5.14 3.70
N ASN A 61 4.40 -4.76 3.87
CA ASN A 61 3.46 -4.65 2.76
C ASN A 61 3.94 -3.63 1.72
N ASP A 62 4.44 -2.47 2.16
CA ASP A 62 4.99 -1.46 1.24
C ASP A 62 6.21 -2.00 0.46
N GLU A 63 7.07 -2.82 1.06
CA GLU A 63 8.16 -3.47 0.34
C GLU A 63 7.66 -4.38 -0.77
N LEU A 64 6.67 -5.24 -0.50
CA LEU A 64 6.07 -6.06 -1.54
C LEU A 64 5.36 -5.25 -2.63
N MET A 65 4.66 -4.18 -2.25
CA MET A 65 4.04 -3.29 -3.24
C MET A 65 5.11 -2.60 -4.09
N ASN A 66 6.25 -2.24 -3.52
CA ASN A 66 7.38 -1.67 -4.27
C ASN A 66 7.94 -2.69 -5.27
N GLU A 67 8.11 -3.95 -4.89
CA GLU A 67 8.56 -5.02 -5.80
C GLU A 67 7.57 -5.25 -6.94
N ALA A 68 6.27 -5.32 -6.62
CA ALA A 68 5.20 -5.47 -7.61
C ALA A 68 5.19 -4.30 -8.60
N MET A 69 5.31 -3.09 -8.08
CA MET A 69 5.34 -1.85 -8.84
C MET A 69 6.56 -1.79 -9.77
N GLU A 70 7.73 -2.20 -9.31
CA GLU A 70 8.95 -2.32 -10.13
C GLU A 70 8.78 -3.37 -11.24
N ALA A 71 8.18 -4.52 -10.94
CA ALA A 71 7.89 -5.57 -11.92
C ALA A 71 6.90 -5.08 -12.99
N VAL A 72 5.82 -4.41 -12.59
CA VAL A 72 4.83 -3.78 -13.49
C VAL A 72 5.50 -2.75 -14.41
N LEU A 73 6.33 -1.86 -13.86
CA LEU A 73 7.07 -0.87 -14.64
C LEU A 73 8.10 -1.50 -15.60
N ALA A 74 8.64 -2.66 -15.25
CA ALA A 74 9.54 -3.44 -16.10
C ALA A 74 8.79 -4.31 -17.14
N GLY A 75 7.45 -4.37 -17.10
CA GLY A 75 6.65 -5.26 -17.94
C GLY A 75 6.82 -6.74 -17.61
N SER A 76 7.25 -7.05 -16.39
CA SER A 76 7.45 -8.41 -15.89
C SER A 76 6.20 -8.92 -15.15
N HIS A 77 6.02 -10.24 -15.13
CA HIS A 77 4.93 -10.85 -14.36
C HIS A 77 5.23 -10.77 -12.86
N PHE A 78 4.20 -10.46 -12.08
CA PHE A 78 4.25 -10.48 -10.62
C PHE A 78 2.91 -10.99 -10.09
N ALA A 79 2.95 -11.79 -9.03
CA ALA A 79 1.77 -12.18 -8.26
C ALA A 79 1.88 -11.50 -6.90
N TYR A 80 0.90 -10.67 -6.57
CA TYR A 80 0.87 -9.91 -5.34
C TYR A 80 0.08 -10.68 -4.28
N TYR A 81 0.77 -11.07 -3.22
CA TYR A 81 0.20 -11.72 -2.05
C TYR A 81 0.29 -10.77 -0.88
N ASP A 82 -0.86 -10.48 -0.29
CA ASP A 82 -0.97 -9.69 0.92
C ASP A 82 -0.29 -10.39 2.10
N LEU A 83 0.35 -9.54 2.88
CA LEU A 83 1.05 -9.86 4.11
C LEU A 83 0.14 -9.83 5.34
N ALA A 84 -1.18 -9.68 5.20
CA ALA A 84 -2.11 -9.91 6.31
C ALA A 84 -2.02 -11.36 6.82
N SER A 85 -1.42 -12.25 6.03
CA SER A 85 -1.04 -13.60 6.45
C SER A 85 0.35 -13.71 7.12
N ILE A 86 1.15 -12.62 7.19
CA ILE A 86 2.39 -12.59 7.99
C ILE A 86 2.02 -13.03 9.39
N HIS A 87 2.62 -14.13 9.82
CA HIS A 87 2.39 -14.61 11.17
C HIS A 87 3.10 -13.69 12.16
N ARG A 88 2.51 -13.51 13.34
CA ARG A 88 3.08 -12.70 14.43
C ARG A 88 4.59 -12.91 14.65
N PRO A 89 5.15 -14.14 14.57
CA PRO A 89 6.59 -14.34 14.70
C PRO A 89 7.44 -13.55 13.70
N GLN A 90 7.04 -13.44 12.43
CA GLN A 90 7.81 -12.66 11.46
C GLN A 90 7.71 -11.15 11.73
N LEU A 91 6.55 -10.67 12.21
CA LEU A 91 6.43 -9.29 12.67
C LEU A 91 7.34 -9.05 13.88
N ASP A 92 7.36 -9.96 14.85
CA ASP A 92 8.22 -9.86 16.03
C ASP A 92 9.71 -9.84 15.67
N GLU A 93 10.11 -10.65 14.68
CA GLU A 93 11.47 -10.63 14.12
C GLU A 93 11.80 -9.28 13.49
N LEU A 94 10.93 -8.75 12.62
CA LEU A 94 11.13 -7.44 11.99
C LEU A 94 11.18 -6.30 13.02
N VAL A 95 10.34 -6.36 14.06
CA VAL A 95 10.34 -5.41 15.18
C VAL A 95 11.68 -5.45 15.91
N ALA A 96 12.21 -6.65 16.17
CA ALA A 96 13.50 -6.82 16.82
C ALA A 96 14.67 -6.32 15.94
N GLU A 97 14.64 -6.62 14.64
CA GLU A 97 15.66 -6.18 13.67
C GLU A 97 15.69 -4.65 13.53
N CYS A 98 14.53 -4.01 13.52
CA CYS A 98 14.42 -2.55 13.44
C CYS A 98 14.71 -1.84 14.78
N GLY A 99 14.85 -2.57 15.89
CA GLY A 99 15.06 -1.96 17.21
C GLY A 99 13.84 -1.22 17.75
N GLY A 100 12.63 -1.67 17.39
CA GLY A 100 11.35 -1.12 17.87
C GLY A 100 10.81 0.05 17.05
N MET A 101 9.85 0.78 17.64
CA MET A 101 9.01 1.77 16.93
C MET A 101 9.79 2.82 16.13
N ALA A 102 10.89 3.37 16.66
CA ALA A 102 11.66 4.40 15.97
C ALA A 102 12.29 3.89 14.65
N GLY A 103 12.84 2.67 14.66
CA GLY A 103 13.40 2.07 13.44
C GLY A 103 12.31 1.65 12.46
N LEU A 104 11.20 1.12 12.96
CA LEU A 104 10.03 0.77 12.14
C LEU A 104 9.43 2.00 11.45
N ALA A 105 9.31 3.12 12.15
CA ALA A 105 8.87 4.37 11.55
C ALA A 105 9.84 4.85 10.46
N GLY A 106 11.15 4.68 10.66
CA GLY A 106 12.17 4.96 9.64
C GLY A 106 12.06 4.06 8.41
N LEU A 107 11.81 2.77 8.63
CA LEU A 107 11.56 1.79 7.55
C LEU A 107 10.30 2.17 6.77
N LEU A 108 9.17 2.38 7.44
CA LEU A 108 7.90 2.75 6.82
C LEU A 108 8.02 4.06 6.02
N ARG A 109 8.71 5.08 6.53
CA ARG A 109 8.96 6.33 5.77
C ARG A 109 9.77 6.05 4.50
N THR A 110 10.74 5.15 4.57
CA THR A 110 11.56 4.79 3.40
C THR A 110 10.74 4.05 2.35
N THR A 111 9.99 3.03 2.75
CA THR A 111 9.24 2.15 1.85
C THR A 111 8.03 2.86 1.23
N SER A 112 7.27 3.62 2.02
CA SER A 112 6.15 4.45 1.53
C SER A 112 6.60 5.57 0.59
N SER A 113 7.73 6.23 0.87
CA SER A 113 8.27 7.26 -0.03
C SER A 113 8.68 6.68 -1.37
N LYS A 114 9.27 5.48 -1.38
CA LYS A 114 9.57 4.74 -2.61
C LYS A 114 8.28 4.42 -3.35
N LEU A 115 7.26 3.93 -2.65
CA LEU A 115 5.97 3.56 -3.24
C LEU A 115 5.29 4.76 -3.90
N CYS A 116 5.23 5.90 -3.20
CA CYS A 116 4.67 7.15 -3.74
C CYS A 116 5.43 7.61 -5.00
N THR A 117 6.76 7.51 -4.99
CA THR A 117 7.61 7.88 -6.13
C THR A 117 7.38 6.97 -7.33
N LEU A 118 7.21 5.66 -7.10
CA LEU A 118 6.92 4.72 -8.17
C LEU A 118 5.49 4.88 -8.72
N ALA A 119 4.51 5.19 -7.86
CA ALA A 119 3.14 5.44 -8.26
C ALA A 119 3.02 6.60 -9.27
N GLU A 120 3.85 7.65 -9.13
CA GLU A 120 3.93 8.75 -10.10
C GLU A 120 4.36 8.30 -11.50
N ARG A 121 5.10 7.19 -11.59
CA ARG A 121 5.68 6.68 -12.84
C ARG A 121 4.78 5.70 -13.57
N LEU A 122 3.69 5.25 -12.97
CA LEU A 122 2.84 4.19 -13.53
C LEU A 122 2.27 4.54 -14.89
N GLY A 123 1.68 5.72 -15.04
CA GLY A 123 1.01 6.12 -16.28
C GLY A 123 0.13 4.99 -16.83
N PRO A 124 0.28 4.58 -18.11
CA PRO A 124 -0.48 3.47 -18.69
C PRO A 124 -0.24 2.10 -18.04
N ALA A 125 0.92 1.87 -17.40
CA ALA A 125 1.25 0.60 -16.75
C ALA A 125 0.36 0.31 -15.54
N ALA A 126 -0.40 1.30 -15.05
CA ALA A 126 -1.40 1.13 -14.00
C ALA A 126 -2.49 0.10 -14.37
N GLN A 127 -2.73 -0.11 -15.67
CA GLN A 127 -3.70 -1.09 -16.17
C GLN A 127 -3.13 -2.52 -16.31
N THR A 128 -1.86 -2.73 -15.93
CA THR A 128 -1.22 -4.05 -16.01
C THR A 128 -1.98 -5.04 -15.12
N PRO A 129 -2.42 -6.19 -15.66
CA PRO A 129 -3.07 -7.23 -14.87
C PRO A 129 -2.05 -7.92 -13.95
N VAL A 130 -2.38 -7.99 -12.66
CA VAL A 130 -1.57 -8.62 -11.61
C VAL A 130 -2.44 -9.63 -10.88
N GLU A 131 -1.96 -10.87 -10.77
CA GLU A 131 -2.58 -11.88 -9.92
C GLU A 131 -2.53 -11.37 -8.47
N THR A 132 -3.70 -11.19 -7.86
CA THR A 132 -3.82 -10.45 -6.60
C THR A 132 -4.58 -11.29 -5.58
N HIS A 133 -3.91 -11.54 -4.45
CA HIS A 133 -4.40 -12.33 -3.33
C HIS A 133 -4.36 -11.47 -2.07
N LEU A 134 -5.49 -10.87 -1.69
CA LEU A 134 -5.60 -9.97 -0.53
C LEU A 134 -6.55 -10.51 0.52
N ARG A 135 -6.22 -10.27 1.79
CA ARG A 135 -7.13 -10.58 2.89
C ARG A 135 -7.00 -9.57 4.03
N GLU A 136 -7.85 -8.54 4.02
CA GLU A 136 -7.95 -7.61 5.15
C GLU A 136 -9.10 -8.03 6.08
N GLY A 137 -8.76 -8.56 7.25
CA GLY A 137 -9.71 -9.06 8.24
C GLY A 137 -10.77 -10.00 7.66
N PHE A 138 -12.04 -9.72 7.96
CA PHE A 138 -13.21 -10.40 7.37
C PHE A 138 -13.86 -9.58 6.24
N SER A 139 -13.37 -8.37 6.00
CA SER A 139 -14.06 -7.36 5.20
C SER A 139 -13.58 -7.30 3.76
N LEU A 140 -12.35 -7.75 3.48
CA LEU A 140 -11.79 -7.82 2.14
C LEU A 140 -11.19 -9.20 1.90
N VAL A 141 -11.66 -9.88 0.86
CA VAL A 141 -11.03 -11.08 0.30
C VAL A 141 -10.97 -10.89 -1.20
N VAL A 142 -9.76 -10.86 -1.75
CA VAL A 142 -9.50 -10.78 -3.19
C VAL A 142 -8.64 -11.98 -3.56
N ASP A 143 -9.08 -12.73 -4.56
CA ASP A 143 -8.37 -13.87 -5.13
C ASP A 143 -8.71 -13.88 -6.63
N GLU A 144 -8.18 -12.88 -7.33
CA GLU A 144 -8.42 -12.66 -8.76
C GLU A 144 -7.32 -11.82 -9.41
N VAL A 145 -7.34 -11.73 -10.75
CA VAL A 145 -6.44 -10.86 -11.51
C VAL A 145 -7.04 -9.46 -11.57
N LEU A 146 -6.34 -8.46 -11.06
CA LEU A 146 -6.77 -7.06 -11.05
C LEU A 146 -5.82 -6.16 -11.85
N PRO A 147 -6.31 -5.08 -12.47
CA PRO A 147 -5.43 -3.98 -12.87
C PRO A 147 -4.67 -3.46 -11.65
N TRP A 148 -3.37 -3.19 -11.78
CA TRP A 148 -2.54 -2.76 -10.65
C TRP A 148 -3.06 -1.49 -9.95
N GLU A 149 -3.67 -0.57 -10.69
CA GLU A 149 -4.34 0.60 -10.11
C GLU A 149 -5.43 0.24 -9.10
N ARG A 150 -6.11 -0.89 -9.30
CA ARG A 150 -7.16 -1.35 -8.38
C ARG A 150 -6.55 -1.83 -7.07
N THR A 151 -5.41 -2.50 -7.11
CA THR A 151 -4.67 -2.93 -5.91
C THR A 151 -4.17 -1.71 -5.12
N LEU A 152 -3.68 -0.68 -5.81
CA LEU A 152 -3.30 0.59 -5.16
C LEU A 152 -4.49 1.33 -4.53
N ASP A 153 -5.64 1.33 -5.20
CA ASP A 153 -6.86 1.92 -4.65
C ASP A 153 -7.35 1.16 -3.40
N LEU A 154 -7.22 -0.16 -3.37
CA LEU A 154 -7.50 -0.97 -2.17
C LEU A 154 -6.53 -0.67 -1.03
N HIS A 155 -5.23 -0.52 -1.32
CA HIS A 155 -4.25 -0.10 -0.32
C HIS A 155 -4.60 1.26 0.29
N LEU A 156 -4.89 2.23 -0.57
CA LEU A 156 -5.23 3.60 -0.18
C LEU A 156 -6.54 3.70 0.62
N ARG A 157 -7.59 2.98 0.20
CA ARG A 157 -8.95 3.17 0.73
C ARG A 157 -9.36 2.18 1.81
N VAL A 158 -8.65 1.06 1.91
CA VAL A 158 -8.99 -0.03 2.84
C VAL A 158 -7.85 -0.31 3.79
N HIS A 159 -6.68 -0.70 3.29
CA HIS A 159 -5.57 -1.16 4.12
C HIS A 159 -4.99 -0.05 5.02
N LEU A 160 -4.59 1.09 4.45
CA LEU A 160 -4.06 2.21 5.25
C LEU A 160 -5.07 2.74 6.28
N PRO A 161 -6.34 3.02 5.93
CA PRO A 161 -7.34 3.43 6.92
C PRO A 161 -7.60 2.39 8.02
N ALA A 162 -7.65 1.10 7.68
CA ALA A 162 -7.87 0.04 8.67
C ALA A 162 -6.75 0.01 9.71
N HIS A 163 -5.48 0.07 9.29
CA HIS A 163 -4.36 0.08 10.22
C HIS A 163 -4.23 1.41 10.99
N LEU A 164 -4.62 2.53 10.40
CA LEU A 164 -4.73 3.80 11.11
C LEU A 164 -5.78 3.74 12.23
N GLU A 165 -6.94 3.13 11.97
CA GLU A 165 -7.96 2.90 13.00
C GLU A 165 -7.46 1.98 14.11
N GLN A 166 -6.72 0.92 13.78
CA GLN A 166 -6.09 0.05 14.77
C GLN A 166 -5.08 0.82 15.65
N LEU A 167 -4.20 1.64 15.07
CA LEU A 167 -3.28 2.47 15.84
C LEU A 167 -4.02 3.43 16.79
N ARG A 168 -5.07 4.08 16.29
CA ARG A 168 -5.91 4.97 17.10
C ARG A 168 -6.59 4.24 18.26
N ALA A 169 -7.04 3.02 18.04
CA ALA A 169 -7.66 2.18 19.07
C ALA A 169 -6.69 1.80 20.19
N LEU A 170 -5.38 1.79 19.92
CA LEU A 170 -4.34 1.55 20.93
C LEU A 170 -4.01 2.78 21.77
N ARG A 171 -4.51 3.98 21.46
CA ARG A 171 -4.19 5.16 22.26
C ARG A 171 -4.73 5.01 23.68
N THR A 172 -3.84 5.20 24.65
CA THR A 172 -4.26 5.33 26.05
C THR A 172 -4.91 6.70 26.24
N PRO A 173 -6.07 6.79 26.92
CA PRO A 173 -6.64 8.08 27.29
C PRO A 173 -5.63 8.91 28.12
N PRO A 174 -5.56 10.23 27.90
CA PRO A 174 -4.68 11.11 28.68
C PRO A 174 -5.06 11.18 30.16
#